data_AF-A0A2D9YYM9-F1
#
_entry.id   AF-A0A2D9YYM9-F1
#
_cell.length_a   1.000
_cell.length_b   1.000
_cell.length_c   1.000
_cell.angle_alpha   90.00
_cell.angle_beta   90.00
_cell.angle_gamma   90.00
#
_symmetry.space_group_name_H-M   'P 1'
#
loop_
_entity.id
_entity.type
_entity.pdbx_description
1 polymer ?
#
loop_
_entity_poly.entity_id
_entity_poly.type
_entity_poly.pdbx_seq_one_letter_code
_entity_poly.pdbx_strand_id
1 'polypeptide(L)'
;MVLNWGSTPRDMDSHLKTPQIEGEVYHLMYSNRGSTDSAPFATLDVDDTNGYGPETMTIKQPFSGTYVYYIYQYSSTGSLQESGASIQIFNSPTCDGARIQVPKEGSGRYWHVCNIDGDSGDITIVNQIQNSEPPYE
;
A
#
# COMPACT_ATOMS: atom_id res chain seq x y z
N MET A 1 3.96 -3.27 -5.95
CA MET A 1 3.39 -3.85 -4.71
C MET A 1 2.11 -4.56 -5.08
N VAL A 2 1.89 -5.77 -4.57
CA VAL A 2 0.72 -6.59 -4.88
C VAL A 2 0.07 -7.03 -3.58
N LEU A 3 -1.16 -6.59 -3.35
CA LEU A 3 -2.02 -6.99 -2.25
C LEU A 3 -2.90 -8.16 -2.69
N ASN A 4 -2.92 -9.24 -1.90
CA ASN A 4 -3.86 -10.34 -2.05
C ASN A 4 -4.53 -10.61 -0.71
N TRP A 5 -5.81 -11.02 -0.71
CA TRP A 5 -6.54 -11.38 0.51
C TRP A 5 -7.61 -12.43 0.25
N GLY A 6 -8.24 -12.93 1.32
CA GLY A 6 -9.34 -13.89 1.25
C GLY A 6 -10.68 -13.25 0.88
N SER A 7 -11.76 -13.99 1.11
CA SER A 7 -13.13 -13.54 0.82
C SER A 7 -13.70 -12.55 1.84
N THR A 8 -13.04 -12.36 2.98
CA THR A 8 -13.54 -11.53 4.09
C THR A 8 -12.34 -10.92 4.81
N PRO A 9 -12.23 -9.59 4.95
CA PRO A 9 -13.14 -8.56 4.45
C PRO A 9 -13.31 -8.60 2.93
N ARG A 10 -14.47 -8.19 2.44
CA ARG A 10 -14.76 -8.23 0.99
C ARG A 10 -13.92 -7.21 0.23
N ASP A 11 -13.62 -6.09 0.85
CA ASP A 11 -12.98 -4.96 0.19
C ASP A 11 -11.90 -4.34 1.08
N MET A 12 -10.71 -4.22 0.51
CA MET A 12 -9.53 -3.67 1.15
C MET A 12 -8.72 -2.89 0.11
N ASP A 13 -8.51 -1.61 0.40
CA ASP A 13 -7.89 -0.67 -0.51
C ASP A 13 -6.40 -0.47 -0.20
N SER A 14 -5.60 -0.42 -1.25
CA SER A 14 -4.19 -0.06 -1.24
C SER A 14 -4.07 1.45 -1.30
N HIS A 15 -3.33 2.00 -0.34
CA HIS A 15 -3.02 3.42 -0.28
C HIS A 15 -1.51 3.63 -0.31
N LEU A 16 -1.09 4.64 -1.07
CA LEU A 16 0.30 5.08 -1.13
C LEU A 16 0.35 6.59 -0.93
N LYS A 17 1.07 7.04 0.09
CA LYS A 17 1.44 8.45 0.23
C LYS A 17 2.86 8.65 -0.29
N THR A 18 3.06 9.70 -1.07
CA THR A 18 4.36 10.02 -1.65
C THR A 18 5.12 11.01 -0.78
N PRO A 19 6.46 11.07 -0.90
CA PRO A 19 7.20 12.27 -0.53
C PRO A 19 6.79 13.45 -1.43
N GLN A 20 7.41 14.60 -1.21
CA GLN A 20 7.20 15.77 -2.06
C GLN A 20 7.75 15.50 -3.48
N ILE A 21 6.88 15.55 -4.47
CA ILE A 21 7.19 15.41 -5.89
C ILE A 21 6.82 16.73 -6.55
N GLU A 22 7.82 17.41 -7.14
CA GLU A 22 7.61 18.68 -7.85
C GLU A 22 6.92 19.78 -7.00
N GLY A 23 7.07 19.73 -5.67
CA GLY A 23 6.52 20.72 -4.74
C GLY A 23 5.24 20.31 -4.02
N GLU A 24 4.66 19.16 -4.36
CA GLU A 24 3.39 18.68 -3.80
C GLU A 24 3.52 17.25 -3.25
N VAL A 25 2.65 16.88 -2.31
CA VAL A 25 2.50 15.49 -1.85
C VAL A 25 1.24 14.88 -2.46
N TYR A 26 1.28 13.57 -2.69
CA TYR A 26 0.18 12.86 -3.33
C TYR A 26 -0.27 11.67 -2.48
N HIS A 27 -1.57 11.41 -2.50
CA HIS A 27 -2.19 10.23 -1.92
C HIS A 27 -2.88 9.44 -3.01
N LEU A 28 -2.30 8.29 -3.33
CA LEU A 28 -2.84 7.35 -4.30
C LEU A 28 -3.74 6.36 -3.58
N MET A 29 -4.92 6.15 -4.16
CA MET A 29 -5.98 5.27 -3.67
C MET A 29 -6.99 5.03 -4.79
N TYR A 30 -8.02 4.22 -4.56
CA TYR A 30 -9.08 3.96 -5.55
C TYR A 30 -9.62 5.22 -6.25
N SER A 31 -9.94 6.27 -5.49
CA SER A 31 -10.50 7.52 -6.00
C SER A 31 -9.48 8.47 -6.65
N ASN A 32 -8.19 8.24 -6.42
CA ASN A 32 -7.09 9.00 -7.00
C ASN A 32 -5.96 8.05 -7.38
N ARG A 33 -6.07 7.48 -8.59
CA ARG A 33 -5.19 6.37 -8.99
C ARG A 33 -3.76 6.78 -9.29
N GLY A 34 -3.46 8.06 -9.46
CA GLY A 34 -2.15 8.53 -9.89
C GLY A 34 -1.93 8.45 -11.40
N SER A 35 -0.67 8.56 -11.81
CA SER A 35 -0.23 8.60 -13.21
C SER A 35 1.22 8.14 -13.30
N THR A 36 1.56 7.44 -14.39
CA THR A 36 2.94 7.06 -14.69
C THR A 36 3.66 8.01 -15.64
N ASP A 37 2.94 8.98 -16.20
CA ASP A 37 3.44 9.87 -17.26
C ASP A 37 3.59 11.32 -16.76
N SER A 38 3.04 11.61 -15.59
CA SER A 38 3.14 12.87 -14.85
C SER A 38 3.23 12.57 -13.35
N ALA A 39 3.58 13.56 -12.53
CA ALA A 39 3.47 13.45 -11.09
C ALA A 39 2.09 12.85 -10.69
N PRO A 40 2.05 11.84 -9.80
CA PRO A 40 3.11 11.40 -8.90
C PRO A 40 4.10 10.34 -9.45
N PHE A 41 4.06 10.00 -10.74
CA PHE A 41 4.84 8.90 -11.35
C PHE A 41 4.68 7.55 -10.65
N ALA A 42 3.53 7.38 -10.02
CA ALA A 42 3.08 6.17 -9.36
C ALA A 42 1.61 5.97 -9.70
N THR A 43 1.14 4.73 -9.70
CA THR A 43 -0.25 4.41 -10.04
C THR A 43 -0.79 3.21 -9.29
N LEU A 44 -2.10 3.22 -9.02
CA LEU A 44 -2.88 2.03 -8.72
C LEU A 44 -3.28 1.39 -10.06
N ASP A 45 -2.65 0.26 -10.40
CA ASP A 45 -2.77 -0.41 -11.70
C ASP A 45 -4.04 -1.25 -11.80
N VAL A 46 -4.31 -2.07 -10.79
CA VAL A 46 -5.44 -3.01 -10.73
C VAL A 46 -6.17 -2.79 -9.41
N ASP A 47 -7.48 -2.76 -9.50
CA ASP A 47 -8.40 -2.52 -8.39
C ASP A 47 -9.51 -3.57 -8.44
N ASP A 48 -9.73 -4.29 -7.34
CA ASP A 48 -10.79 -5.31 -7.21
C ASP A 48 -11.57 -5.09 -5.91
N THR A 49 -12.82 -4.64 -6.07
CA THR A 49 -13.74 -4.28 -4.97
C THR A 49 -14.63 -5.45 -4.50
N ASN A 50 -14.48 -6.67 -5.08
CA ASN A 50 -15.38 -7.80 -4.83
C ASN A 50 -14.77 -8.96 -4.03
N GLY A 51 -13.57 -8.77 -3.47
CA GLY A 51 -12.85 -9.74 -2.66
C GLY A 51 -11.91 -10.60 -3.48
N TYR A 52 -11.03 -11.35 -2.79
CA TYR A 52 -9.93 -12.13 -3.37
C TYR A 52 -8.78 -11.32 -3.96
N GLY A 53 -8.95 -10.02 -4.19
CA GLY A 53 -7.95 -9.19 -4.85
C GLY A 53 -7.55 -9.76 -6.23
N PRO A 54 -6.39 -9.41 -6.79
CA PRO A 54 -5.38 -8.55 -6.20
C PRO A 54 -5.62 -7.06 -6.45
N GLU A 55 -5.01 -6.23 -5.62
CA GLU A 55 -4.71 -4.85 -5.99
C GLU A 55 -3.22 -4.68 -6.24
N THR A 56 -2.87 -3.82 -7.19
CA THR A 56 -1.48 -3.58 -7.56
C THR A 56 -1.17 -2.09 -7.58
N MET A 57 -0.12 -1.70 -6.88
CA MET A 57 0.40 -0.33 -6.82
C MET A 57 1.85 -0.30 -7.34
N THR A 58 2.15 0.60 -8.27
CA THR A 58 3.47 0.72 -8.89
C THR A 58 4.02 2.13 -8.72
N ILE A 59 5.27 2.24 -8.25
CA ILE A 59 6.06 3.47 -8.32
C ILE A 59 6.99 3.32 -9.54
N LYS A 60 6.76 4.11 -10.59
CA LYS A 60 7.53 4.01 -11.85
C LYS A 60 8.78 4.88 -11.82
N GLN A 61 8.68 6.05 -11.21
CA GLN A 61 9.83 6.95 -11.00
C GLN A 61 9.81 7.40 -9.53
N PRO A 62 10.72 6.88 -8.70
CA PRO A 62 10.81 7.31 -7.31
C PRO A 62 11.45 8.70 -7.21
N PHE A 63 11.07 9.44 -6.18
CA PHE A 63 11.66 10.71 -5.76
C PHE A 63 12.19 10.56 -4.34
N SER A 64 13.26 11.29 -4.02
CA SER A 64 13.87 11.30 -2.69
C SER A 64 12.86 11.57 -1.58
N GLY A 65 12.98 10.82 -0.47
CA GLY A 65 12.07 10.87 0.67
C GLY A 65 11.25 9.58 0.83
N THR A 66 10.31 9.61 1.76
CA THR A 66 9.62 8.40 2.22
C THR A 66 8.27 8.22 1.55
N TYR A 67 8.07 7.05 0.95
CA TYR A 67 6.75 6.57 0.55
C TYR A 67 6.13 5.74 1.67
N VAL A 68 4.88 6.02 2.02
CA VAL A 68 4.15 5.28 3.06
C VAL A 68 3.09 4.41 2.40
N TYR A 69 3.25 3.10 2.49
CA TYR A 69 2.30 2.12 1.93
C TYR A 69 1.49 1.46 3.05
N TYR A 70 0.17 1.50 2.89
CA TYR A 70 -0.76 0.94 3.87
C TYR A 70 -2.04 0.43 3.22
N ILE A 71 -2.74 -0.43 3.94
CA ILE A 71 -4.03 -0.98 3.52
C ILE A 71 -5.14 -0.41 4.40
N TYR A 72 -6.26 -0.06 3.80
CA TYR A 72 -7.48 0.32 4.49
C TYR A 72 -8.56 -0.74 4.28
N GLN A 73 -9.13 -1.26 5.37
CA GLN A 73 -10.30 -2.13 5.27
C GLN A 73 -11.55 -1.28 4.98
N TYR A 74 -11.96 -1.17 3.71
CA TYR A 74 -13.15 -0.42 3.32
C TYR A 74 -14.45 -1.08 3.79
N SER A 75 -14.52 -2.41 3.68
CA SER A 75 -15.67 -3.20 4.11
C SER A 75 -15.90 -3.14 5.61
N SER A 76 -17.15 -2.98 6.04
CA SER A 76 -17.55 -2.97 7.46
C SER A 76 -17.63 -4.37 8.08
N THR A 77 -17.51 -5.42 7.27
CA THR A 77 -17.57 -6.81 7.70
C THR A 77 -16.18 -7.44 7.78
N GLY A 78 -16.01 -8.35 8.74
CA GLY A 78 -14.72 -9.01 9.00
C GLY A 78 -13.69 -8.07 9.63
N SER A 79 -12.46 -8.55 9.71
CA SER A 79 -11.32 -7.83 10.26
C SER A 79 -10.06 -8.07 9.43
N LEU A 80 -9.10 -7.13 9.49
CA LEU A 80 -7.81 -7.28 8.81
C LEU A 80 -7.07 -8.55 9.27
N GLN A 81 -7.15 -8.92 10.53
CA GLN A 81 -6.46 -10.08 11.11
C GLN A 81 -6.94 -11.43 10.51
N GLU A 82 -8.22 -11.48 10.15
CA GLU A 82 -8.90 -12.64 9.58
C GLU A 82 -8.81 -12.68 8.05
N SER A 83 -8.38 -11.59 7.42
CA SER A 83 -8.31 -11.44 5.95
C SER A 83 -7.42 -12.46 5.25
N GLY A 84 -6.43 -13.01 5.95
CA GLY A 84 -5.36 -13.79 5.32
C GLY A 84 -4.53 -12.97 4.34
N ALA A 85 -4.57 -11.64 4.45
CA ALA A 85 -3.93 -10.76 3.49
C ALA A 85 -2.41 -10.88 3.50
N SER A 86 -1.83 -10.71 2.31
CA SER A 86 -0.40 -10.64 2.13
C SER A 86 -0.02 -9.61 1.08
N ILE A 87 1.06 -8.90 1.36
CA ILE A 87 1.70 -7.98 0.45
C ILE A 87 2.94 -8.65 -0.12
N GLN A 88 3.12 -8.53 -1.43
CA GLN A 88 4.38 -8.79 -2.09
C GLN A 88 4.92 -7.50 -2.73
N ILE A 89 6.14 -7.13 -2.36
CA ILE A 89 6.84 -5.97 -2.89
C ILE A 89 7.99 -6.48 -3.74
N PHE A 90 8.14 -5.89 -4.93
CA PHE A 90 9.21 -6.19 -5.87
C PHE A 90 9.90 -4.89 -6.23
N ASN A 91 11.23 -4.86 -6.08
CA ASN A 91 12.09 -3.81 -6.56
C ASN A 91 12.54 -4.15 -7.98
N SER A 92 12.63 -3.13 -8.83
CA SER A 92 13.14 -3.27 -10.20
C SER A 92 14.57 -2.72 -10.25
N PRO A 93 15.50 -3.34 -11.00
CA PRO A 93 15.32 -4.52 -11.87
C PRO A 93 15.61 -5.86 -11.19
N THR A 94 16.02 -5.86 -9.93
CA THR A 94 16.55 -7.03 -9.20
C THR A 94 15.47 -8.06 -8.83
N CYS A 95 14.19 -7.68 -8.83
CA CYS A 95 13.03 -8.49 -8.42
C CYS A 95 13.14 -9.04 -6.99
N ASP A 96 14.04 -8.50 -6.18
CA ASP A 96 14.08 -8.67 -4.73
C ASP A 96 12.99 -7.80 -4.08
N GLY A 97 12.79 -7.96 -2.78
CA GLY A 97 11.80 -7.18 -2.04
C GLY A 97 11.32 -7.90 -0.80
N ALA A 98 10.06 -7.71 -0.45
CA ALA A 98 9.49 -8.18 0.81
C ALA A 98 8.18 -8.93 0.60
N ARG A 99 7.95 -9.93 1.45
CA ARG A 99 6.63 -10.55 1.62
C ARG A 99 6.17 -10.33 3.05
N ILE A 100 5.01 -9.68 3.21
CA ILE A 100 4.50 -9.27 4.52
C ILE A 100 3.10 -9.86 4.67
N GLN A 101 2.89 -10.63 5.74
CA GLN A 101 1.59 -11.17 6.10
C GLN A 101 0.91 -10.20 7.06
N VAL A 102 -0.41 -10.07 6.93
CA VAL A 102 -1.21 -9.24 7.84
C VAL A 102 -0.98 -9.68 9.30
N PRO A 103 -0.81 -8.75 10.25
CA PRO A 103 -0.65 -9.07 11.65
C PRO A 103 -1.85 -9.85 12.19
N LYS A 104 -1.59 -10.77 13.12
CA LYS A 104 -2.65 -11.46 13.88
C LYS A 104 -3.14 -10.67 15.08
N GLU A 105 -2.42 -9.65 15.47
CA GLU A 105 -2.68 -8.80 16.62
C GLU A 105 -2.87 -7.33 16.20
N GLY A 106 -3.48 -6.53 17.08
CA GLY A 106 -3.79 -5.12 16.84
C GLY A 106 -5.28 -4.89 16.62
N SER A 107 -5.66 -3.63 16.44
CA SER A 107 -7.06 -3.25 16.21
C SER A 107 -7.17 -1.96 15.39
N GLY A 108 -8.24 -1.87 14.62
CA GLY A 108 -8.51 -0.75 13.73
C GLY A 108 -8.71 -1.21 12.29
N ARG A 109 -8.73 -0.25 11.38
CA ARG A 109 -9.05 -0.47 9.96
C ARG A 109 -7.89 -0.13 9.02
N TYR A 110 -6.76 0.31 9.57
CA TYR A 110 -5.58 0.64 8.80
C TYR A 110 -4.48 -0.35 9.15
N TRP A 111 -3.86 -0.94 8.14
CA TRP A 111 -2.65 -1.74 8.27
C TRP A 111 -1.49 -0.97 7.64
N HIS A 112 -0.64 -0.35 8.47
CA HIS A 112 0.60 0.25 8.02
C HIS A 112 1.60 -0.86 7.68
N VAL A 113 1.82 -1.06 6.38
CA VAL A 113 2.61 -2.18 5.87
C VAL A 113 4.10 -1.87 6.00
N CYS A 114 4.54 -0.82 5.32
CA CYS A 114 5.95 -0.45 5.26
C CYS A 114 6.14 1.02 4.82
N ASN A 115 7.34 1.51 5.07
CA ASN A 115 7.88 2.72 4.45
C ASN A 115 8.93 2.32 3.42
N ILE A 116 8.97 3.01 2.29
CA ILE A 116 9.93 2.78 1.21
C ILE A 116 10.75 4.06 1.02
N ASP A 117 12.07 3.92 1.09
CA ASP A 117 13.00 5.01 0.79
C ASP A 117 13.05 5.24 -0.73
N GLY A 118 12.74 6.44 -1.18
CA GLY A 118 12.70 6.79 -2.59
C GLY A 118 14.06 6.97 -3.25
N ASP A 119 15.15 7.06 -2.49
CA ASP A 119 16.52 7.13 -3.01
C ASP A 119 17.13 5.75 -3.20
N SER A 120 17.01 4.89 -2.18
CA SER A 120 17.63 3.56 -2.19
C SER A 120 16.69 2.43 -2.61
N GLY A 121 15.37 2.61 -2.49
CA GLY A 121 14.39 1.54 -2.61
C GLY A 121 14.34 0.60 -1.40
N ASP A 122 15.00 0.96 -0.30
CA ASP A 122 14.99 0.17 0.93
C ASP A 122 13.59 0.13 1.55
N ILE A 123 13.18 -1.07 1.98
CA ILE A 123 11.86 -1.32 2.55
C ILE A 123 11.99 -1.46 4.08
N THR A 124 11.46 -0.49 4.80
CA THR A 124 11.31 -0.56 6.26
C THR A 124 9.94 -1.14 6.60
N ILE A 125 9.91 -2.40 7.03
CA ILE A 125 8.67 -3.08 7.43
C ILE A 125 8.16 -2.50 8.75
N VAL A 126 6.92 -2.01 8.75
CA VAL A 126 6.21 -1.52 9.95
C VAL A 126 5.28 -2.60 10.48
N ASN A 127 4.46 -3.17 9.59
CA ASN A 127 3.54 -4.28 9.84
C ASN A 127 2.64 -4.11 11.09
N GLN A 128 1.89 -3.01 11.15
CA GLN A 128 1.07 -2.66 12.32
C GLN A 128 -0.38 -2.35 11.92
N ILE A 129 -1.35 -2.91 12.66
CA ILE A 129 -2.76 -2.51 12.57
C ILE A 129 -3.04 -1.38 13.56
N GLN A 130 -3.72 -0.33 13.09
CA GLN A 130 -4.00 0.89 13.84
C GLN A 130 -5.37 1.51 13.52
N ASN A 131 -5.83 2.38 14.43
CA ASN A 131 -7.17 3.00 14.38
C ASN A 131 -7.23 4.27 13.52
N SER A 132 -6.10 4.85 13.17
CA SER A 132 -6.00 6.06 12.36
C SER A 132 -5.13 5.84 11.13
N GLU A 133 -5.40 6.60 10.08
CA GLU A 133 -4.61 6.59 8.86
C GLU A 133 -3.13 6.92 9.16
N PRO A 134 -2.16 6.18 8.58
CA PRO A 134 -0.75 6.54 8.67
C PRO A 134 -0.50 7.95 8.13
N PRO A 135 0.31 8.79 8.81
CA PRO A 135 0.61 10.14 8.35
C PRO A 135 1.51 10.12 7.10
N TYR A 136 1.74 11.30 6.52
CA TYR A 136 2.91 11.50 5.64
C TYR A 136 4.17 11.55 6.51
N GLU A 137 5.32 11.28 5.90
CA GLU A 137 6.66 11.37 6.52
C GLU A 137 7.47 12.51 5.93
#